data_AF-A0A316TCB3-F1
#
_entry.id   AF-A0A316TCB3-F1
#
_cell.length_a   1.000
_cell.length_b   1.000
_cell.length_c   1.000
_cell.angle_alpha   90.00
_cell.angle_beta   90.00
_cell.angle_gamma   90.00
#
_symmetry.space_group_name_H-M   'P 1'
#
loop_
_entity.id
_entity.type
_entity.pdbx_description
1 polymer ?
#
loop_
_entity_poly.entity_id
_entity_poly.type
_entity_poly.pdbx_seq_one_letter_code
_entity_poly.pdbx_strand_id
1 'polypeptide(L)'
;MRAVSAKFDFPMLKKAVDYAHEHGVRVYLTCNTVPTNEEADQLPEFLKNARDVGVDAFIIADMGVFAAAREYAPEVEVHMSTQTGIVNYRTANELYRMGAKRVVLARELSIDDIRTIREKTPSDLEIEVFVHGAMCMSFSGRCLLSHYLVDRDANRGECAQPCRWGYHLVEEKRPGQYFPIFEDEKGSYILNAKDLCLIEYIDQLAQAGVTSLKIEGRAKSSYYVSVITNAYRIALDQYQRDPEHFQLEPWLLDEVCKVSHRRYNTGFLLGRPEDGQYYENGGYLRNFDVVAIVDRTDGEFAYCTQRNKFLAGDTVEVLEPGKKPFEMVISQIFDEENQLVDSACHAMMKFKIPYQGVLQTGTIIRKNKAES
;
A
#
# COMPACT_ATOMS: atom_id res chain seq x y z
N MET A 1 -13.38 3.04 -16.58
CA MET A 1 -13.42 3.68 -15.26
C MET A 1 -12.02 3.82 -14.66
N ARG A 2 -11.48 2.87 -13.87
CA ARG A 2 -10.07 2.95 -13.45
C ARG A 2 -9.12 2.51 -14.56
N ALA A 3 -7.88 2.97 -14.48
CA ALA A 3 -6.82 2.53 -15.36
C ALA A 3 -6.48 1.06 -15.10
N VAL A 4 -6.63 0.26 -16.15
CA VAL A 4 -6.45 -1.19 -16.10
C VAL A 4 -4.98 -1.49 -16.42
N SER A 5 -4.35 -2.37 -15.64
CA SER A 5 -3.30 -3.20 -16.23
C SER A 5 -3.94 -3.93 -17.40
N ALA A 6 -3.39 -3.86 -18.62
CA ALA A 6 -4.04 -4.29 -19.87
C ALA A 6 -4.39 -5.80 -19.98
N LYS A 7 -4.38 -6.53 -18.86
CA LYS A 7 -4.67 -7.96 -18.71
C LYS A 7 -5.66 -8.28 -17.58
N PHE A 8 -6.23 -7.29 -16.86
CA PHE A 8 -7.10 -7.53 -15.71
C PHE A 8 -8.58 -7.27 -16.04
N ASP A 9 -9.32 -8.34 -16.32
CA ASP A 9 -10.74 -8.36 -16.70
C ASP A 9 -11.63 -9.02 -15.64
N PHE A 10 -12.94 -9.13 -15.89
CA PHE A 10 -13.87 -9.81 -14.95
C PHE A 10 -13.53 -11.30 -14.70
N PRO A 11 -13.18 -12.12 -15.71
CA PRO A 11 -12.63 -13.47 -15.48
C PRO A 11 -11.39 -13.50 -14.58
N MET A 12 -10.46 -12.56 -14.70
CA MET A 12 -9.30 -12.46 -13.81
C MET A 12 -9.67 -11.96 -12.42
N LEU A 13 -10.62 -11.02 -12.31
CA LEU A 13 -11.19 -10.60 -11.03
C LEU A 13 -11.85 -11.77 -10.30
N LYS A 14 -12.61 -12.63 -11.00
CA LYS A 14 -13.22 -13.83 -10.40
C LYS A 14 -12.19 -14.78 -9.82
N LYS A 15 -11.09 -15.05 -10.54
CA LYS A 15 -9.98 -15.85 -10.02
C LYS A 15 -9.32 -15.20 -8.80
N ALA A 16 -9.23 -13.88 -8.76
CA ALA A 16 -8.68 -13.15 -7.60
C ALA A 16 -9.62 -13.16 -6.38
N VAL A 17 -10.94 -13.06 -6.61
CA VAL A 17 -11.97 -13.21 -5.57
C VAL A 17 -11.97 -14.62 -5.01
N ASP A 18 -12.02 -15.64 -5.86
CA ASP A 18 -12.01 -17.05 -5.46
C ASP A 18 -10.76 -17.39 -4.63
N TYR A 19 -9.58 -17.01 -5.12
CA TYR A 19 -8.33 -17.20 -4.41
C TYR A 19 -8.32 -16.49 -3.04
N ALA A 20 -8.85 -15.27 -2.94
CA ALA A 20 -8.91 -14.55 -1.67
C ALA A 20 -9.90 -15.18 -0.69
N HIS A 21 -11.09 -15.56 -1.17
CA HIS A 21 -12.14 -16.22 -0.38
C HIS A 21 -11.72 -17.61 0.11
N GLU A 22 -10.99 -18.39 -0.70
CA GLU A 22 -10.35 -19.65 -0.30
C GLU A 22 -9.39 -19.49 0.90
N HIS A 23 -8.81 -18.30 1.06
CA HIS A 23 -7.92 -17.94 2.18
C HIS A 23 -8.63 -17.11 3.27
N GLY A 24 -9.97 -16.96 3.21
CA GLY A 24 -10.76 -16.20 4.18
C GLY A 24 -10.59 -14.67 4.10
N VAL A 25 -10.10 -14.15 2.98
CA VAL A 25 -9.81 -12.71 2.78
C VAL A 25 -10.88 -12.07 1.89
N ARG A 26 -11.52 -11.00 2.38
CA ARG A 26 -12.49 -10.19 1.61
C ARG A 26 -11.82 -9.35 0.52
N VAL A 27 -12.50 -9.17 -0.61
CA VAL A 27 -12.05 -8.37 -1.76
C VAL A 27 -12.95 -7.15 -1.95
N TYR A 28 -12.34 -5.96 -1.88
CA TYR A 28 -13.04 -4.69 -2.10
C TYR A 28 -12.61 -4.06 -3.42
N LEU A 29 -13.55 -3.83 -4.34
CA LEU A 29 -13.27 -3.24 -5.65
C LEU A 29 -13.32 -1.71 -5.59
N THR A 30 -12.27 -1.04 -6.07
CA THR A 30 -12.25 0.43 -6.18
C THR A 30 -13.04 0.93 -7.38
N CYS A 31 -14.16 1.60 -7.11
CA CYS A 31 -15.05 2.29 -8.05
C CYS A 31 -15.08 3.80 -7.75
N ASN A 32 -13.93 4.36 -7.34
CA ASN A 32 -13.83 5.71 -6.80
C ASN A 32 -13.33 6.76 -7.82
N THR A 33 -13.50 6.49 -9.11
CA THR A 33 -13.37 7.48 -10.18
C THR A 33 -14.59 8.38 -10.20
N VAL A 34 -14.41 9.66 -10.54
CA VAL A 34 -15.50 10.51 -11.05
C VAL A 34 -15.67 10.18 -12.55
N PRO A 35 -16.78 9.56 -12.97
CA PRO A 35 -16.97 9.12 -14.36
C PRO A 35 -17.40 10.28 -15.27
N THR A 36 -17.11 10.17 -16.57
CA THR A 36 -17.78 10.98 -17.61
C THR A 36 -19.17 10.44 -17.92
N ASN A 37 -19.98 11.16 -18.71
CA ASN A 37 -21.31 10.68 -19.13
C ASN A 37 -21.24 9.30 -19.80
N GLU A 38 -20.30 9.10 -20.74
CA GLU A 38 -20.10 7.82 -21.44
C GLU A 38 -19.69 6.68 -20.51
N GLU A 39 -18.97 6.98 -19.41
CA GLU A 39 -18.62 6.00 -18.38
C GLU A 39 -19.78 5.76 -17.40
N ALA A 40 -20.64 6.75 -17.17
CA ALA A 40 -21.83 6.62 -16.34
C ALA A 40 -22.85 5.66 -16.95
N ASP A 41 -23.04 5.70 -18.27
CA ASP A 41 -23.89 4.75 -19.01
C ASP A 41 -23.43 3.28 -18.88
N GLN A 42 -22.15 3.06 -18.56
CA GLN A 42 -21.56 1.72 -18.35
C GLN A 42 -21.66 1.23 -16.90
N LEU A 43 -21.99 2.10 -15.94
CA LEU A 43 -22.08 1.75 -14.51
C LEU A 43 -23.02 0.57 -14.21
N PRO A 44 -24.26 0.50 -14.76
CA PRO A 44 -25.21 -0.54 -14.35
C PRO A 44 -24.70 -1.94 -14.63
N GLU A 45 -24.06 -2.14 -15.78
CA GLU A 45 -23.53 -3.44 -16.21
C GLU A 45 -22.22 -3.75 -15.50
N PHE A 46 -21.33 -2.77 -15.31
CA PHE A 46 -20.09 -2.95 -14.54
C PHE A 46 -20.37 -3.39 -13.10
N LEU A 47 -21.34 -2.75 -12.43
CA LEU A 47 -21.66 -3.02 -11.02
C LEU A 47 -22.30 -4.41 -10.83
N LYS A 48 -23.21 -4.81 -11.74
CA LYS A 48 -23.78 -6.17 -11.75
C LYS A 48 -22.71 -7.24 -11.93
N ASN A 49 -21.82 -7.08 -12.93
CA ASN A 49 -20.76 -8.05 -13.16
C ASN A 49 -19.78 -8.13 -11.97
N ALA A 50 -19.47 -7.01 -11.31
CA ALA A 50 -18.61 -7.03 -10.11
C ALA A 50 -19.28 -7.73 -8.92
N ARG A 51 -20.58 -7.52 -8.72
CA ARG A 51 -21.41 -8.22 -7.73
C ARG A 51 -21.49 -9.72 -8.02
N ASP A 52 -21.79 -10.11 -9.25
CA ASP A 52 -21.94 -11.50 -9.68
C ASP A 52 -20.62 -12.28 -9.61
N VAL A 53 -19.50 -11.56 -9.67
CA VAL A 53 -18.15 -12.08 -9.44
C VAL A 53 -17.84 -12.32 -7.95
N GLY A 54 -18.63 -11.76 -7.02
CA GLY A 54 -18.50 -11.99 -5.57
C GLY A 54 -17.67 -10.93 -4.83
N VAL A 55 -17.57 -9.70 -5.33
CA VAL A 55 -16.91 -8.59 -4.62
C VAL A 55 -17.67 -8.26 -3.32
N ASP A 56 -16.96 -8.21 -2.19
CA ASP A 56 -17.55 -7.95 -0.87
C ASP A 56 -17.98 -6.48 -0.66
N ALA A 57 -17.22 -5.53 -1.23
CA ALA A 57 -17.52 -4.10 -1.09
C ALA A 57 -17.03 -3.25 -2.28
N PHE A 58 -17.75 -2.16 -2.57
CA PHE A 58 -17.28 -1.10 -3.46
C PHE A 58 -16.66 0.06 -2.67
N ILE A 59 -15.47 0.49 -3.07
CA ILE A 59 -14.86 1.74 -2.59
C ILE A 59 -15.22 2.85 -3.58
N ILE A 60 -16.13 3.76 -3.22
CA ILE A 60 -16.76 4.76 -4.11
C ILE A 60 -16.39 6.18 -3.70
N ALA A 61 -16.32 7.14 -4.63
CA ALA A 61 -16.12 8.57 -4.34
C ALA A 61 -17.21 9.49 -4.89
N ASP A 62 -17.87 9.08 -5.97
CA ASP A 62 -18.88 9.86 -6.67
C ASP A 62 -20.31 9.49 -6.22
N MET A 63 -21.22 10.47 -6.19
CA MET A 63 -22.58 10.28 -5.69
C MET A 63 -23.51 9.60 -6.71
N GLY A 64 -23.24 9.75 -8.02
CA GLY A 64 -23.93 9.00 -9.06
C GLY A 64 -23.53 7.54 -9.05
N VAL A 65 -22.23 7.25 -8.89
CA VAL A 65 -21.72 5.88 -8.68
C VAL A 65 -22.28 5.27 -7.40
N PHE A 66 -22.43 6.05 -6.31
CA PHE A 66 -23.08 5.59 -5.09
C PHE A 66 -24.55 5.18 -5.34
N ALA A 67 -25.33 6.05 -5.99
CA ALA A 67 -26.73 5.76 -6.31
C ALA A 67 -26.86 4.51 -7.20
N ALA A 68 -26.03 4.41 -8.24
CA ALA A 68 -25.99 3.24 -9.13
C ALA A 68 -25.62 1.96 -8.37
N ALA A 69 -24.67 2.00 -7.42
CA ALA A 69 -24.35 0.83 -6.59
C ALA A 69 -25.54 0.39 -5.72
N ARG A 70 -26.27 1.34 -5.11
CA ARG A 70 -27.48 1.05 -4.33
C ARG A 70 -28.64 0.54 -5.20
N GLU A 71 -28.68 0.86 -6.49
CA GLU A 71 -29.71 0.40 -7.43
C GLU A 71 -29.39 -0.99 -8.04
N TYR A 72 -28.17 -1.18 -8.54
CA TYR A 72 -27.78 -2.35 -9.34
C TYR A 72 -27.05 -3.45 -8.56
N ALA A 73 -26.54 -3.14 -7.37
CA ALA A 73 -25.86 -4.08 -6.47
C ALA A 73 -26.11 -3.75 -4.97
N PRO A 74 -27.39 -3.64 -4.53
CA PRO A 74 -27.77 -3.22 -3.18
C PRO A 74 -27.23 -4.10 -2.04
N GLU A 75 -26.83 -5.34 -2.33
CA GLU A 75 -26.27 -6.31 -1.39
C GLU A 75 -24.77 -6.15 -1.13
N VAL A 76 -24.04 -5.45 -2.01
CA VAL A 76 -22.59 -5.21 -1.86
C VAL A 76 -22.36 -4.04 -0.90
N GLU A 77 -21.43 -4.18 0.06
CA GLU A 77 -21.13 -3.11 1.02
C GLU A 77 -20.58 -1.87 0.30
N VAL A 78 -20.92 -0.67 0.76
CA VAL A 78 -20.38 0.58 0.22
C VAL A 78 -19.44 1.24 1.21
N HIS A 79 -18.20 1.43 0.78
CA HIS A 79 -17.14 2.12 1.52
C HIS A 79 -16.84 3.47 0.83
N MET A 80 -17.02 4.59 1.52
CA MET A 80 -16.76 5.90 0.93
C MET A 80 -15.28 6.24 0.97
N SER A 81 -14.72 6.51 -0.20
CA SER A 81 -13.30 6.71 -0.42
C SER A 81 -12.82 8.07 0.11
N THR A 82 -11.53 8.12 0.49
CA THR A 82 -10.80 9.35 0.81
C THR A 82 -10.98 10.42 -0.28
N GLN A 83 -11.09 10.02 -1.56
CA GLN A 83 -11.36 10.89 -2.72
C GLN A 83 -12.67 11.71 -2.60
N THR A 84 -13.59 11.35 -1.72
CA THR A 84 -14.80 12.13 -1.38
C THR A 84 -14.46 13.41 -0.61
N GLY A 85 -13.37 13.42 0.18
CA GLY A 85 -12.96 14.54 1.03
C GLY A 85 -13.53 14.47 2.45
N ILE A 86 -13.54 13.30 3.07
CA ILE A 86 -14.17 13.06 4.38
C ILE A 86 -13.27 13.58 5.50
N VAL A 87 -13.47 14.85 5.88
CA VAL A 87 -12.68 15.58 6.88
C VAL A 87 -13.44 15.92 8.17
N ASN A 88 -14.71 15.54 8.29
CA ASN A 88 -15.54 15.93 9.44
C ASN A 88 -16.71 14.96 9.69
N TYR A 89 -17.23 14.99 10.93
CA TYR A 89 -18.32 14.11 11.37
C TYR A 89 -19.65 14.35 10.64
N ARG A 90 -19.92 15.55 10.10
CA ARG A 90 -21.18 15.81 9.37
C ARG A 90 -21.18 15.03 8.07
N THR A 91 -20.12 15.15 7.27
CA THR A 91 -19.93 14.36 6.04
C THR A 91 -19.98 12.86 6.32
N ALA A 92 -19.30 12.39 7.37
CA ALA A 92 -19.34 10.96 7.75
C ALA A 92 -20.76 10.49 8.13
N ASN A 93 -21.52 11.29 8.89
CA ASN A 93 -22.91 10.98 9.25
C ASN A 93 -23.85 10.96 8.05
N GLU A 94 -23.76 11.92 7.11
CA GLU A 94 -24.63 11.89 5.92
C GLU A 94 -24.35 10.64 5.08
N LEU A 95 -23.07 10.30 4.85
CA LEU A 95 -22.70 9.11 4.08
C LEU A 95 -23.19 7.81 4.75
N TYR A 96 -23.10 7.73 6.08
CA TYR A 96 -23.67 6.62 6.83
C TYR A 96 -25.21 6.53 6.68
N ARG A 97 -25.94 7.65 6.81
CA ARG A 97 -27.40 7.69 6.60
C ARG A 97 -27.82 7.28 5.18
N MET A 98 -26.98 7.54 4.19
CA MET A 98 -27.18 7.10 2.81
C MET A 98 -26.94 5.58 2.62
N GLY A 99 -26.33 4.91 3.59
CA GLY A 99 -26.07 3.46 3.58
C GLY A 99 -24.60 3.07 3.44
N ALA A 100 -23.64 3.98 3.62
CA ALA A 100 -22.23 3.61 3.64
C ALA A 100 -21.86 2.87 4.95
N LYS A 101 -21.27 1.68 4.81
CA LYS A 101 -20.81 0.87 5.97
C LYS A 101 -19.50 1.40 6.57
N ARG A 102 -18.66 2.02 5.74
CA ARG A 102 -17.33 2.51 6.10
C ARG A 102 -17.04 3.86 5.47
N VAL A 103 -16.31 4.71 6.18
CA VAL A 103 -15.69 5.93 5.63
C VAL A 103 -14.17 5.83 5.69
N VAL A 104 -13.51 6.02 4.55
CA VAL A 104 -12.07 6.17 4.44
C VAL A 104 -11.75 7.66 4.57
N LEU A 105 -11.15 8.04 5.69
CA LEU A 105 -10.92 9.45 6.00
C LEU A 105 -9.85 10.08 5.10
N ALA A 106 -9.85 11.41 5.07
CA ALA A 106 -8.78 12.21 4.48
C ALA A 106 -7.45 11.97 5.22
N ARG A 107 -6.32 12.14 4.52
CA ARG A 107 -4.96 11.94 5.09
C ARG A 107 -4.39 13.22 5.73
N GLU A 108 -5.16 14.29 5.65
CA GLU A 108 -4.88 15.63 6.12
C GLU A 108 -5.42 15.87 7.55
N LEU A 109 -5.89 14.82 8.24
CA LEU A 109 -6.47 14.86 9.59
C LEU A 109 -5.46 14.46 10.69
N SER A 110 -5.59 15.10 11.85
CA SER A 110 -4.90 14.70 13.08
C SER A 110 -5.62 13.56 13.81
N ILE A 111 -4.94 12.96 14.78
CA ILE A 111 -5.52 11.94 15.67
C ILE A 111 -6.74 12.49 16.45
N ASP A 112 -6.73 13.77 16.81
CA ASP A 112 -7.83 14.42 17.54
C ASP A 112 -9.03 14.76 16.64
N ASP A 113 -8.80 15.04 15.35
CA ASP A 113 -9.88 15.12 14.37
C ASP A 113 -10.54 13.74 14.19
N ILE A 114 -9.74 12.66 14.11
CA ILE A 114 -10.25 11.28 14.00
C ILE A 114 -11.08 10.92 15.25
N ARG A 115 -10.59 11.20 16.46
CA ARG A 115 -11.34 11.05 17.72
C ARG A 115 -12.66 11.82 17.68
N THR A 116 -12.63 13.09 17.28
CA THR A 116 -13.82 13.95 17.15
C THR A 116 -14.84 13.39 16.15
N ILE A 117 -14.38 12.76 15.06
CA ILE A 117 -15.25 12.07 14.09
C ILE A 117 -15.87 10.82 14.72
N ARG A 118 -15.07 9.98 15.39
CA ARG A 118 -15.54 8.77 16.09
C ARG A 118 -16.60 9.08 17.15
N GLU A 119 -16.34 10.04 18.03
CA GLU A 119 -17.26 10.46 19.10
C GLU A 119 -18.61 10.96 18.57
N LYS A 120 -18.64 11.53 17.36
CA LYS A 120 -19.82 12.19 16.78
C LYS A 120 -20.46 11.41 15.64
N THR A 121 -20.16 10.12 15.51
CA THR A 121 -20.74 9.20 14.50
C THR A 121 -21.26 7.91 15.16
N PRO A 122 -22.22 7.17 14.53
CA PRO A 122 -22.72 5.88 15.02
C PRO A 122 -21.64 4.83 15.19
N SER A 123 -21.66 4.06 16.27
CA SER A 123 -20.58 3.13 16.66
C SER A 123 -20.32 2.01 15.64
N ASP A 124 -21.31 1.69 14.80
CA ASP A 124 -21.26 0.68 13.76
C ASP A 124 -20.85 1.21 12.37
N LEU A 125 -20.68 2.53 12.22
CA LEU A 125 -19.92 3.11 11.11
C LEU A 125 -18.43 2.80 11.31
N GLU A 126 -17.86 2.08 10.35
CA GLU A 126 -16.44 1.76 10.33
C GLU A 126 -15.60 2.94 9.86
N ILE A 127 -14.48 3.21 10.55
CA ILE A 127 -13.54 4.27 10.20
C ILE A 127 -12.25 3.63 9.66
N GLU A 128 -11.84 4.03 8.45
CA GLU A 128 -10.63 3.55 7.80
C GLU A 128 -9.67 4.71 7.53
N VAL A 129 -8.38 4.51 7.81
CA VAL A 129 -7.34 5.52 7.61
C VAL A 129 -6.16 4.93 6.85
N PHE A 130 -5.44 5.74 6.07
CA PHE A 130 -4.16 5.30 5.54
C PHE A 130 -3.11 5.30 6.65
N VAL A 131 -2.30 4.25 6.69
CA VAL A 131 -1.20 4.10 7.67
C VAL A 131 0.18 4.00 7.03
N HIS A 132 0.26 3.63 5.74
CA HIS A 132 1.54 3.43 5.09
C HIS A 132 1.51 3.71 3.58
N GLY A 133 2.61 4.23 3.06
CA GLY A 133 2.86 4.40 1.62
C GLY A 133 2.75 5.84 1.12
N ALA A 134 2.54 6.02 -0.19
CA ALA A 134 2.77 7.30 -0.85
C ALA A 134 1.74 8.41 -0.46
N MET A 135 2.18 9.43 0.29
CA MET A 135 1.42 10.65 0.50
C MET A 135 1.28 11.47 -0.79
N CYS A 136 0.09 12.02 -1.02
CA CYS A 136 -0.17 12.91 -2.14
C CYS A 136 -0.11 14.37 -1.68
N MET A 137 0.48 15.25 -2.50
CA MET A 137 0.49 16.70 -2.27
C MET A 137 -0.84 17.39 -2.62
N SER A 138 -1.72 16.71 -3.37
CA SER A 138 -3.04 17.23 -3.76
C SER A 138 -4.14 16.54 -2.95
N PHE A 139 -5.10 17.33 -2.49
CA PHE A 139 -6.17 16.89 -1.58
C PHE A 139 -6.82 15.59 -2.04
N SER A 140 -6.58 14.53 -1.27
CA SER A 140 -7.12 13.19 -1.50
C SER A 140 -7.07 12.68 -2.96
N GLY A 141 -6.00 13.00 -3.72
CA GLY A 141 -5.74 12.44 -5.05
C GLY A 141 -6.32 13.21 -6.25
N ARG A 142 -7.01 14.34 -6.03
CA ARG A 142 -7.51 15.22 -7.12
C ARG A 142 -6.39 16.10 -7.67
N CYS A 143 -5.50 15.53 -8.50
CA CYS A 143 -4.30 16.21 -9.01
C CYS A 143 -4.31 16.35 -10.55
N LEU A 144 -4.33 17.58 -11.06
CA LEU A 144 -4.28 17.86 -12.51
C LEU A 144 -2.86 17.77 -13.11
N LEU A 145 -1.80 17.90 -12.29
CA LEU A 145 -0.41 17.96 -12.77
C LEU A 145 -0.01 16.71 -13.56
N SER A 146 -0.48 15.52 -13.16
CA SER A 146 -0.11 14.26 -13.80
C SER A 146 -0.72 14.10 -15.19
N HIS A 147 -1.96 14.57 -15.36
CA HIS A 147 -2.66 14.58 -16.64
C HIS A 147 -2.04 15.65 -17.55
N TYR A 148 -1.83 16.87 -17.04
CA TYR A 148 -1.27 17.97 -17.83
C TYR A 148 0.17 17.73 -18.31
N LEU A 149 1.04 17.14 -17.48
CA LEU A 149 2.46 16.99 -17.81
C LEU A 149 2.78 15.74 -18.65
N VAL A 150 2.07 14.63 -18.44
CA VAL A 150 2.41 13.32 -19.04
C VAL A 150 1.19 12.45 -19.36
N ASP A 151 0.02 13.05 -19.53
CA ASP A 151 -1.22 12.38 -19.96
C ASP A 151 -1.62 11.15 -19.11
N ARG A 152 -1.42 11.25 -17.78
CA ARG A 152 -1.75 10.18 -16.82
C ARG A 152 -2.71 10.68 -15.75
N ASP A 153 -3.96 10.24 -15.77
CA ASP A 153 -5.00 10.82 -14.91
C ASP A 153 -4.94 10.27 -13.46
N ALA A 154 -4.78 11.18 -12.50
CA ALA A 154 -4.80 10.85 -11.08
C ALA A 154 -6.17 10.34 -10.59
N ASN A 155 -7.29 10.82 -11.16
CA ASN A 155 -8.65 10.36 -10.86
C ASN A 155 -8.85 8.88 -11.25
N ARG A 156 -8.29 8.46 -12.39
CA ARG A 156 -8.27 7.06 -12.88
C ARG A 156 -7.27 6.16 -12.14
N GLY A 157 -6.45 6.74 -11.28
CA GLY A 157 -5.45 6.05 -10.48
C GLY A 157 -4.05 6.00 -11.12
N GLU A 158 -3.81 6.70 -12.22
CA GLU A 158 -2.57 6.61 -13.02
C GLU A 158 -1.45 7.54 -12.56
N CYS A 159 -1.70 8.39 -11.55
CA CYS A 159 -0.81 9.46 -11.11
C CYS A 159 0.69 9.08 -11.21
N ALA A 160 1.42 9.76 -12.09
CA ALA A 160 2.85 9.56 -12.32
C ALA A 160 3.74 10.12 -11.19
N GLN A 161 3.11 10.57 -10.10
CA GLN A 161 3.72 11.28 -8.98
C GLN A 161 4.58 12.49 -9.43
N PRO A 162 4.08 13.38 -10.32
CA PRO A 162 4.84 14.55 -10.75
C PRO A 162 5.23 15.44 -9.58
N CYS A 163 4.37 15.51 -8.56
CA CYS A 163 4.61 16.15 -7.26
C CYS A 163 5.71 15.49 -6.39
N ARG A 164 6.65 14.77 -7.01
CA ARG A 164 7.82 14.11 -6.44
C ARG A 164 9.03 14.11 -7.41
N TRP A 165 8.93 14.81 -8.54
CA TRP A 165 9.99 15.01 -9.53
C TRP A 165 10.86 16.23 -9.16
N GLY A 166 12.05 16.32 -9.76
CA GLY A 166 12.89 17.51 -9.65
C GLY A 166 12.32 18.66 -10.50
N TYR A 167 12.17 19.84 -9.89
CA TYR A 167 11.73 21.06 -10.56
C TYR A 167 12.66 22.23 -10.20
N HIS A 168 12.76 23.18 -11.12
CA HIS A 168 13.31 24.51 -10.89
C HIS A 168 12.25 25.53 -11.28
N LEU A 169 12.13 26.62 -10.53
CA LEU A 169 11.24 27.72 -10.86
C LEU A 169 12.03 28.77 -11.67
N VAL A 170 11.42 29.34 -12.71
CA VAL A 170 11.98 30.48 -13.46
C VAL A 170 10.95 31.59 -13.40
N GLU A 171 11.38 32.79 -13.02
CA GLU A 171 10.51 33.97 -13.03
C GLU A 171 10.45 34.55 -14.45
N GLU A 172 9.25 34.91 -14.90
CA GLU A 172 8.96 35.28 -16.30
C GLU A 172 9.85 36.42 -16.83
N LYS A 173 10.14 37.42 -15.99
CA LYS A 173 10.97 38.59 -16.33
C LYS A 173 12.47 38.35 -16.09
N ARG A 174 12.87 37.16 -15.65
CA ARG A 174 14.26 36.72 -15.44
C ARG A 174 14.52 35.37 -16.13
N PRO A 175 14.30 35.28 -17.46
CA PRO A 175 14.51 34.05 -18.20
C PRO A 175 15.96 33.55 -18.06
N GLY A 176 16.11 32.25 -17.79
CA GLY A 176 17.41 31.63 -17.53
C GLY A 176 17.91 31.75 -16.08
N GLN A 177 17.27 32.54 -15.21
CA GLN A 177 17.52 32.49 -13.77
C GLN A 177 16.65 31.39 -13.15
N TYR A 178 17.25 30.21 -12.96
CA TYR A 178 16.62 29.08 -12.28
C TYR A 178 16.76 29.23 -10.76
N PHE A 179 15.63 29.30 -10.07
CA PHE A 179 15.53 29.26 -8.62
C PHE A 179 15.34 27.79 -8.19
N PRO A 180 16.21 27.24 -7.31
CA PRO A 180 15.99 25.93 -6.70
C PRO A 180 14.80 25.99 -5.73
N ILE A 181 14.11 24.86 -5.53
CA ILE A 181 12.89 24.78 -4.73
C ILE A 181 13.21 24.21 -3.33
N PHE A 182 13.61 25.09 -2.41
CA PHE A 182 13.87 24.86 -0.97
C PHE A 182 13.48 26.15 -0.19
N GLU A 183 12.98 26.08 1.06
CA GLU A 183 12.24 27.19 1.73
C GLU A 183 12.91 27.92 2.91
N ASP A 184 13.65 27.23 3.77
CA ASP A 184 14.08 27.74 5.10
C ASP A 184 12.94 28.38 5.95
N GLU A 185 13.25 29.31 6.85
CA GLU A 185 12.36 29.72 7.94
C GLU A 185 11.17 30.60 7.49
N LYS A 186 11.09 31.02 6.21
CA LYS A 186 10.01 31.91 5.71
C LYS A 186 9.48 31.76 4.24
N GLY A 187 10.11 31.08 3.27
CA GLY A 187 9.56 30.90 1.87
C GLY A 187 10.55 30.43 0.77
N SER A 188 10.36 29.40 -0.09
CA SER A 188 9.17 28.55 -0.42
C SER A 188 9.51 27.12 -0.97
N TYR A 189 8.89 26.03 -0.46
CA TYR A 189 8.94 24.64 -0.96
C TYR A 189 7.74 24.34 -1.86
N ILE A 190 7.85 23.44 -2.85
CA ILE A 190 6.74 23.17 -3.79
C ILE A 190 6.22 21.71 -3.75
N LEU A 191 6.96 20.67 -4.17
CA LEU A 191 6.38 19.30 -4.22
C LEU A 191 7.41 18.13 -4.03
N ASN A 192 7.65 17.65 -2.80
CA ASN A 192 8.30 16.34 -2.57
C ASN A 192 7.92 15.64 -1.24
N ALA A 193 6.66 15.19 -1.11
CA ALA A 193 6.18 14.49 0.09
C ALA A 193 6.98 13.23 0.44
N LYS A 194 7.29 13.06 1.74
CA LYS A 194 7.73 11.79 2.33
C LYS A 194 6.66 10.70 2.20
N ASP A 195 7.05 9.45 2.41
CA ASP A 195 6.09 8.35 2.50
C ASP A 195 5.49 8.29 3.92
N LEU A 196 4.22 7.93 4.05
CA LEU A 196 3.56 7.75 5.33
C LEU A 196 4.07 6.46 5.99
N CYS A 197 4.33 6.50 7.29
CA CYS A 197 4.41 5.30 8.12
C CYS A 197 3.87 5.59 9.52
N LEU A 198 2.88 4.82 9.96
CA LEU A 198 2.21 4.96 11.27
C LEU A 198 2.30 3.67 12.11
N ILE A 199 3.29 2.81 11.86
CA ILE A 199 3.43 1.49 12.54
C ILE A 199 3.69 1.62 14.05
N GLU A 200 4.25 2.75 14.49
CA GLU A 200 4.47 3.07 15.90
C GLU A 200 3.22 3.63 16.61
N TYR A 201 2.12 3.86 15.87
CA TYR A 201 0.92 4.57 16.35
C TYR A 201 -0.35 3.70 16.29
N ILE A 202 -0.20 2.37 16.20
CA ILE A 202 -1.31 1.40 16.06
C ILE A 202 -2.27 1.49 17.25
N ASP A 203 -1.72 1.61 18.45
CA ASP A 203 -2.44 1.80 19.71
C ASP A 203 -3.26 3.10 19.70
N GLN A 204 -2.64 4.23 19.32
CA GLN A 204 -3.28 5.53 19.30
C GLN A 204 -4.41 5.59 18.27
N LEU A 205 -4.20 4.98 17.09
CA LEU A 205 -5.21 4.84 16.05
C LEU A 205 -6.40 3.98 16.53
N ALA A 206 -6.13 2.85 17.18
CA ALA A 206 -7.18 1.99 17.72
C ALA A 206 -7.96 2.69 18.85
N GLN A 207 -7.27 3.39 19.77
CA GLN A 207 -7.88 4.21 20.82
C GLN A 207 -8.70 5.38 20.25
N ALA A 208 -8.32 5.93 19.10
CA ALA A 208 -9.12 6.92 18.35
C ALA A 208 -10.34 6.32 17.65
N GLY A 209 -10.56 5.00 17.74
CA GLY A 209 -11.69 4.28 17.17
C GLY A 209 -11.58 4.01 15.68
N VAL A 210 -10.37 3.97 15.13
CA VAL A 210 -10.11 3.47 13.78
C VAL A 210 -10.40 1.97 13.74
N THR A 211 -11.22 1.55 12.77
CA THR A 211 -11.65 0.16 12.57
C THR A 211 -10.81 -0.58 11.53
N SER A 212 -10.21 0.14 10.57
CA SER A 212 -9.44 -0.46 9.48
C SER A 212 -8.21 0.37 9.12
N LEU A 213 -7.09 -0.31 8.88
CA LEU A 213 -5.81 0.29 8.52
C LEU A 213 -5.53 0.04 7.03
N LYS A 214 -5.26 1.11 6.26
CA LYS A 214 -5.09 1.06 4.81
C LYS A 214 -3.64 1.31 4.39
N ILE A 215 -3.10 0.39 3.59
CA ILE A 215 -1.76 0.46 3.01
C ILE A 215 -1.87 0.85 1.53
N GLU A 216 -1.10 1.84 1.07
CA GLU A 216 -1.01 2.22 -0.35
C GLU A 216 0.01 1.33 -1.09
N GLY A 217 -0.49 0.19 -1.58
CA GLY A 217 0.29 -0.79 -2.36
C GLY A 217 0.24 -0.62 -3.89
N ARG A 218 -0.46 0.40 -4.42
CA ARG A 218 -0.63 0.57 -5.88
C ARG A 218 0.71 0.82 -6.58
N ALA A 219 0.93 0.11 -7.69
CA ALA A 219 2.19 0.15 -8.46
C ALA A 219 3.45 -0.16 -7.64
N LYS A 220 3.31 -0.82 -6.49
CA LYS A 220 4.40 -1.40 -5.71
C LYS A 220 4.58 -2.88 -6.09
N SER A 221 5.73 -3.46 -5.76
CA SER A 221 6.00 -4.89 -5.98
C SER A 221 5.22 -5.76 -5.00
N SER A 222 5.02 -7.03 -5.32
CA SER A 222 4.50 -8.02 -4.37
C SER A 222 5.33 -8.06 -3.08
N TYR A 223 6.67 -7.98 -3.19
CA TYR A 223 7.58 -7.86 -2.04
C TYR A 223 7.22 -6.70 -1.10
N TYR A 224 6.95 -5.50 -1.63
CA TYR A 224 6.54 -4.35 -0.83
C TYR A 224 5.23 -4.64 -0.07
N VAL A 225 4.22 -5.16 -0.77
CA VAL A 225 2.92 -5.47 -0.16
C VAL A 225 3.07 -6.55 0.91
N SER A 226 3.81 -7.63 0.63
CA SER A 226 4.06 -8.72 1.58
C SER A 226 4.76 -8.24 2.85
N VAL A 227 5.87 -7.50 2.74
CA VAL A 227 6.64 -6.99 3.89
C VAL A 227 5.79 -6.06 4.76
N ILE A 228 5.16 -5.04 4.15
CA ILE A 228 4.40 -4.05 4.89
C ILE A 228 3.16 -4.69 5.52
N THR A 229 2.41 -5.53 4.79
CA THR A 229 1.25 -6.22 5.38
C THR A 229 1.67 -7.17 6.50
N ASN A 230 2.79 -7.88 6.40
CA ASN A 230 3.31 -8.74 7.47
C ASN A 230 3.64 -7.93 8.74
N ALA A 231 4.42 -6.85 8.60
CA ALA A 231 4.81 -6.01 9.73
C ALA A 231 3.60 -5.38 10.44
N TYR A 232 2.65 -4.82 9.67
CA TYR A 232 1.43 -4.24 10.25
C TYR A 232 0.48 -5.28 10.85
N ARG A 233 0.40 -6.49 10.29
CA ARG A 233 -0.41 -7.58 10.86
C ARG A 233 0.15 -8.02 12.21
N ILE A 234 1.46 -8.27 12.28
CA ILE A 234 2.14 -8.66 13.52
C ILE A 234 2.03 -7.57 14.59
N ALA A 235 2.26 -6.30 14.24
CA ALA A 235 2.07 -5.17 15.16
C ALA A 235 0.62 -5.10 15.70
N LEU A 236 -0.37 -5.32 14.83
CA LEU A 236 -1.78 -5.33 15.22
C LEU A 236 -2.15 -6.57 16.07
N ASP A 237 -1.58 -7.74 15.80
CA ASP A 237 -1.75 -8.95 16.62
C ASP A 237 -1.13 -8.78 18.01
N GLN A 238 0.04 -8.12 18.10
CA GLN A 238 0.69 -7.76 19.36
C GLN A 238 -0.18 -6.80 20.17
N TYR A 239 -0.67 -5.72 19.55
CA TYR A 239 -1.61 -4.79 20.19
C TYR A 239 -2.91 -5.48 20.65
N GLN A 240 -3.52 -6.33 19.80
CA GLN A 240 -4.75 -7.04 20.15
C GLN A 240 -4.58 -8.04 21.31
N ARG A 241 -3.36 -8.53 21.55
CA ARG A 241 -3.04 -9.46 22.64
C ARG A 241 -2.89 -8.75 23.99
N ASP A 242 -2.25 -7.59 24.02
CA ASP A 242 -2.02 -6.79 25.24
C ASP A 242 -2.08 -5.29 24.92
N PRO A 243 -3.28 -4.69 24.84
CA PRO A 243 -3.45 -3.28 24.51
C PRO A 243 -2.88 -2.32 25.56
N GLU A 244 -2.78 -2.74 26.82
CA GLU A 244 -2.34 -1.91 27.95
C GLU A 244 -0.81 -1.77 28.01
N HIS A 245 -0.08 -2.81 27.58
CA HIS A 245 1.38 -2.85 27.60
C HIS A 245 2.00 -2.90 26.19
N PHE A 246 1.23 -2.54 25.15
CA PHE A 246 1.71 -2.56 23.78
C PHE A 246 2.98 -1.72 23.61
N GLN A 247 4.03 -2.36 23.11
CA GLN A 247 5.26 -1.74 22.65
C GLN A 247 5.61 -2.35 21.31
N LEU A 248 5.80 -1.52 20.28
CA LEU A 248 6.22 -2.00 18.98
C LEU A 248 7.63 -2.61 19.10
N GLU A 249 7.81 -3.86 18.69
CA GLU A 249 9.15 -4.44 18.63
C GLU A 249 10.03 -3.66 17.62
N PRO A 250 11.28 -3.28 17.97
CA PRO A 250 12.14 -2.47 17.10
C PRO A 250 12.32 -3.04 15.68
N TRP A 251 12.39 -4.37 15.56
CA TRP A 251 12.57 -5.04 14.27
C TRP A 251 11.42 -4.77 13.28
N LEU A 252 10.20 -4.46 13.74
CA LEU A 252 9.07 -4.13 12.88
C LEU A 252 9.25 -2.74 12.22
N LEU A 253 9.91 -1.81 12.91
CA LEU A 253 10.28 -0.50 12.39
C LEU A 253 11.44 -0.61 11.38
N ASP A 254 12.41 -1.50 11.66
CA ASP A 254 13.46 -1.84 10.70
C ASP A 254 12.88 -2.53 9.45
N GLU A 255 11.91 -3.42 9.63
CA GLU A 255 11.30 -4.24 8.58
C GLU A 255 10.62 -3.39 7.50
N VAL A 256 9.87 -2.36 7.90
CA VAL A 256 9.25 -1.42 6.94
C VAL A 256 10.28 -0.59 6.17
N CYS A 257 11.55 -0.55 6.59
CA CYS A 257 12.64 0.09 5.85
C CYS A 257 13.34 -0.84 4.84
N LYS A 258 13.02 -2.14 4.81
CA LYS A 258 13.64 -3.13 3.90
C LYS A 258 12.98 -3.22 2.51
N VAL A 259 12.01 -2.37 2.23
CA VAL A 259 11.32 -2.27 0.93
C VAL A 259 11.85 -1.09 0.10
N SER A 260 11.25 -0.81 -1.06
CA SER A 260 11.54 0.43 -1.81
C SER A 260 10.67 1.58 -1.30
N HIS A 261 11.28 2.53 -0.57
CA HIS A 261 10.59 3.64 0.11
C HIS A 261 11.34 4.97 0.00
N ARG A 262 10.66 6.09 0.25
CA ARG A 262 11.29 7.38 0.61
C ARG A 262 11.39 7.50 2.13
N ARG A 263 12.12 8.50 2.67
CA ARG A 263 12.11 8.78 4.12
C ARG A 263 10.66 8.85 4.63
N TYR A 264 10.41 8.29 5.80
CA TYR A 264 9.07 8.22 6.39
C TYR A 264 8.73 9.47 7.20
N ASN A 265 7.44 9.74 7.35
CA ASN A 265 6.86 10.78 8.19
C ASN A 265 5.44 10.35 8.64
N THR A 266 4.92 10.95 9.71
CA THR A 266 3.59 10.65 10.27
C THR A 266 2.42 11.35 9.55
N GLY A 267 2.69 12.12 8.49
CA GLY A 267 1.69 12.90 7.78
C GLY A 267 1.12 13.99 8.68
N PHE A 268 -0.21 14.07 8.74
CA PHE A 268 -0.91 15.04 9.59
C PHE A 268 -1.33 14.47 10.95
N LEU A 269 -1.01 13.21 11.26
CA LEU A 269 -1.54 12.50 12.43
C LEU A 269 -1.22 13.23 13.75
N LEU A 270 -0.01 13.75 13.87
CA LEU A 270 0.49 14.46 15.06
C LEU A 270 0.35 15.99 14.93
N GLY A 271 -0.55 16.46 14.06
CA GLY A 271 -0.67 17.87 13.67
C GLY A 271 0.06 18.17 12.37
N ARG A 272 0.31 19.46 12.10
CA ARG A 272 0.93 19.90 10.83
C ARG A 272 2.39 19.38 10.75
N PRO A 273 2.77 18.63 9.69
CA PRO A 273 4.13 18.11 9.59
C PRO A 273 5.14 19.23 9.30
N GLU A 274 6.04 19.46 10.25
CA GLU A 274 7.15 20.42 10.12
C GLU A 274 8.24 19.90 9.16
N ASP A 275 8.47 18.58 9.16
CA ASP A 275 9.44 17.89 8.29
C ASP A 275 8.74 16.87 7.34
N GLY A 276 7.64 17.30 6.71
CA GLY A 276 6.77 16.45 5.87
C GLY A 276 7.26 16.15 4.45
N GLN A 277 8.30 16.84 3.98
CA GLN A 277 8.87 16.67 2.64
C GLN A 277 10.32 16.21 2.75
N TYR A 278 10.87 15.63 1.67
CA TYR A 278 12.27 15.23 1.63
C TYR A 278 13.06 16.10 0.65
N TYR A 279 14.18 16.64 1.11
CA TYR A 279 14.87 17.73 0.42
C TYR A 279 16.19 17.29 -0.21
N GLU A 280 16.93 16.37 0.41
CA GLU A 280 18.28 15.98 -0.05
C GLU A 280 18.29 15.21 -1.38
N ASN A 281 17.28 14.36 -1.66
CA ASN A 281 17.22 13.56 -2.88
C ASN A 281 15.77 13.10 -3.20
N GLY A 282 15.41 13.04 -4.49
CA GLY A 282 14.15 12.42 -4.96
C GLY A 282 14.20 10.90 -5.11
N GLY A 283 15.33 10.26 -4.83
CA GLY A 283 15.53 8.81 -4.96
C GLY A 283 14.71 7.97 -3.98
N TYR A 284 14.46 6.72 -4.37
CA TYR A 284 13.99 5.66 -3.47
C TYR A 284 15.19 4.99 -2.80
N LEU A 285 15.10 4.76 -1.48
CA LEU A 285 15.99 3.86 -0.74
C LEU A 285 15.59 2.42 -1.08
N ARG A 286 16.56 1.55 -1.38
CA ARG A 286 16.35 0.12 -1.66
C ARG A 286 17.61 -0.66 -1.32
N ASN A 287 17.72 -1.06 -0.07
CA ASN A 287 18.91 -1.73 0.48
C ASN A 287 18.84 -3.26 0.38
N PHE A 288 17.70 -3.83 0.02
CA PHE A 288 17.51 -5.28 -0.11
C PHE A 288 17.04 -5.66 -1.52
N ASP A 289 17.44 -6.86 -1.94
CA ASP A 289 16.92 -7.53 -3.12
C ASP A 289 16.35 -8.90 -2.74
N VAL A 290 15.16 -9.22 -3.27
CA VAL A 290 14.58 -10.57 -3.16
C VAL A 290 15.38 -11.48 -4.07
N VAL A 291 16.09 -12.44 -3.50
CA VAL A 291 16.93 -13.38 -4.25
C VAL A 291 16.16 -14.62 -4.67
N ALA A 292 15.18 -15.07 -3.87
CA ALA A 292 14.32 -16.20 -4.19
C ALA A 292 12.97 -16.19 -3.45
N ILE A 293 12.04 -17.02 -3.91
CA ILE A 293 10.77 -17.35 -3.25
C ILE A 293 10.73 -18.86 -3.03
N VAL A 294 10.35 -19.31 -1.83
CA VAL A 294 10.16 -20.73 -1.51
C VAL A 294 8.84 -21.23 -2.09
N ASP A 295 8.88 -22.27 -2.90
CA ASP A 295 7.70 -22.95 -3.43
C ASP A 295 7.19 -24.02 -2.44
N ARG A 296 8.11 -24.83 -1.89
CA ARG A 296 7.82 -25.89 -0.91
C ARG A 296 9.08 -26.31 -0.13
N THR A 297 8.90 -27.10 0.92
CA THR A 297 9.95 -27.84 1.63
C THR A 297 9.63 -29.33 1.67
N ASP A 298 10.62 -30.19 1.94
CA ASP A 298 10.42 -31.63 2.21
C ASP A 298 11.10 -32.15 3.48
N GLY A 299 11.67 -31.25 4.30
CA GLY A 299 12.36 -31.57 5.55
C GLY A 299 13.88 -31.65 5.42
N GLU A 300 14.41 -31.84 4.21
CA GLU A 300 15.86 -31.79 3.91
C GLU A 300 16.21 -30.58 3.04
N PHE A 301 15.33 -30.23 2.09
CA PHE A 301 15.53 -29.13 1.15
C PHE A 301 14.36 -28.14 1.15
N ALA A 302 14.70 -26.86 0.94
CA ALA A 302 13.75 -25.86 0.45
C ALA A 302 13.88 -25.75 -1.08
N TYR A 303 12.76 -25.91 -1.77
CA TYR A 303 12.64 -25.77 -3.23
C TYR A 303 12.15 -24.37 -3.55
N CYS A 304 12.87 -23.68 -4.43
CA CYS A 304 12.75 -22.24 -4.59
C CYS A 304 12.71 -21.84 -6.07
N THR A 305 12.04 -20.72 -6.36
CA THR A 305 12.18 -20.02 -7.63
C THR A 305 13.08 -18.80 -7.47
N GLN A 306 14.10 -18.68 -8.33
CA GLN A 306 15.04 -17.55 -8.32
C GLN A 306 14.36 -16.22 -8.71
N ARG A 307 14.88 -15.11 -8.18
CA ARG A 307 14.47 -13.73 -8.52
C ARG A 307 15.64 -12.81 -8.86
N ASN A 308 16.71 -12.84 -8.07
CA ASN A 308 17.95 -12.08 -8.32
C ASN A 308 19.16 -12.97 -8.00
N LYS A 309 20.33 -12.62 -8.54
CA LYS A 309 21.56 -13.41 -8.35
C LYS A 309 22.00 -13.42 -6.88
N PHE A 310 22.39 -14.60 -6.40
CA PHE A 310 23.11 -14.82 -5.14
C PHE A 310 24.07 -16.01 -5.30
N LEU A 311 24.97 -16.18 -4.35
CA LEU A 311 26.04 -17.19 -4.34
C LEU A 311 25.83 -18.21 -3.20
N ALA A 312 26.41 -19.39 -3.35
CA ALA A 312 26.69 -20.25 -2.20
C ALA A 312 27.71 -19.53 -1.28
N GLY A 313 27.47 -19.57 0.03
CA GLY A 313 28.18 -18.78 1.04
C GLY A 313 27.54 -17.45 1.39
N ASP A 314 26.53 -16.97 0.64
CA ASP A 314 25.83 -15.72 0.98
C ASP A 314 24.99 -15.88 2.27
N THR A 315 25.10 -14.90 3.16
CA THR A 315 24.10 -14.67 4.22
C THR A 315 22.85 -14.07 3.59
N VAL A 316 21.70 -14.62 3.94
CA VAL A 316 20.38 -14.18 3.49
C VAL A 316 19.40 -14.11 4.66
N GLU A 317 18.38 -13.30 4.50
CA GLU A 317 17.29 -13.16 5.45
C GLU A 317 16.03 -13.85 4.91
N VAL A 318 15.43 -14.71 5.73
CA VAL A 318 14.23 -15.50 5.42
C VAL A 318 13.02 -14.86 6.11
N LEU A 319 12.11 -14.34 5.30
CA LEU A 319 10.83 -13.74 5.73
C LEU A 319 9.69 -14.71 5.42
N GLU A 320 9.25 -15.43 6.44
CA GLU A 320 8.02 -16.24 6.39
C GLU A 320 6.77 -15.40 6.71
N PRO A 321 5.60 -15.72 6.14
CA PRO A 321 4.34 -15.07 6.51
C PRO A 321 3.99 -15.27 8.00
N GLY A 322 3.59 -14.18 8.65
CA GLY A 322 3.18 -14.14 10.06
C GLY A 322 4.32 -14.26 11.08
N LYS A 323 5.59 -14.22 10.64
CA LYS A 323 6.76 -14.40 11.52
C LYS A 323 7.75 -13.24 11.45
N LYS A 324 8.58 -13.15 12.48
CA LYS A 324 9.83 -12.39 12.49
C LYS A 324 10.85 -13.06 11.56
N PRO A 325 11.56 -12.32 10.70
CA PRO A 325 12.62 -12.88 9.87
C PRO A 325 13.77 -13.46 10.69
N PHE A 326 14.52 -14.37 10.08
CA PHE A 326 15.79 -14.87 10.60
C PHE A 326 16.85 -14.92 9.51
N GLU A 327 18.12 -14.88 9.90
CA GLU A 327 19.26 -15.00 8.99
C GLU A 327 19.70 -16.45 8.84
N MET A 328 20.14 -16.83 7.63
CA MET A 328 20.82 -18.09 7.38
C MET A 328 21.90 -17.91 6.31
N VAL A 329 22.90 -18.80 6.29
CA VAL A 329 23.87 -18.89 5.20
C VAL A 329 23.38 -19.92 4.19
N ILE A 330 23.35 -19.57 2.90
CA ILE A 330 23.12 -20.54 1.83
C ILE A 330 24.39 -21.40 1.65
N SER A 331 24.45 -22.55 2.32
CA SER A 331 25.64 -23.41 2.28
C SER A 331 25.93 -24.02 0.92
N GLN A 332 24.88 -24.42 0.19
CA GLN A 332 24.95 -25.07 -1.12
C GLN A 332 23.70 -24.74 -1.94
N ILE A 333 23.84 -24.72 -3.27
CA ILE A 333 22.74 -24.55 -4.22
C ILE A 333 22.77 -25.74 -5.17
N PHE A 334 21.63 -26.39 -5.37
CA PHE A 334 21.45 -27.45 -6.38
C PHE A 334 20.43 -26.99 -7.42
N ASP A 335 20.74 -27.17 -8.70
CA ASP A 335 19.82 -26.82 -9.79
C ASP A 335 18.69 -27.85 -9.99
N GLU A 336 17.91 -27.69 -11.06
CA GLU A 336 16.79 -28.59 -11.42
C GLU A 336 17.27 -30.03 -11.73
N GLU A 337 18.52 -30.18 -12.16
CA GLU A 337 19.17 -31.44 -12.50
C GLU A 337 19.85 -32.09 -11.28
N ASN A 338 19.80 -31.43 -10.12
CA ASN A 338 20.48 -31.76 -8.87
C ASN A 338 22.02 -31.64 -8.93
N GLN A 339 22.55 -30.86 -9.87
CA GLN A 339 23.97 -30.52 -9.90
C GLN A 339 24.28 -29.40 -8.91
N LEU A 340 25.44 -29.48 -8.24
CA LEU A 340 25.90 -28.44 -7.32
C LEU A 340 26.41 -27.23 -8.11
N VAL A 341 25.90 -26.04 -7.79
CA VAL A 341 26.27 -24.78 -8.49
C VAL A 341 26.69 -23.69 -7.51
N ASP A 342 27.67 -22.88 -7.90
CA ASP A 342 28.19 -21.78 -7.06
C ASP A 342 27.24 -20.57 -6.99
N SER A 343 26.29 -20.44 -7.94
CA SER A 343 25.39 -19.29 -8.00
C SER A 343 24.05 -19.60 -8.67
N ALA A 344 22.97 -19.01 -8.15
CA ALA A 344 21.66 -19.02 -8.80
C ALA A 344 21.48 -17.74 -9.63
N CYS A 345 22.03 -17.74 -10.85
CA CYS A 345 22.16 -16.53 -11.68
C CYS A 345 21.09 -16.36 -12.78
N HIS A 346 20.29 -17.40 -13.07
CA HIS A 346 19.28 -17.36 -14.13
C HIS A 346 17.90 -16.96 -13.60
N ALA A 347 17.31 -15.94 -14.21
CA ALA A 347 15.98 -15.44 -13.85
C ALA A 347 14.93 -16.56 -13.90
N MET A 348 14.15 -16.71 -12.83
CA MET A 348 13.08 -17.71 -12.68
C MET A 348 13.52 -19.18 -12.65
N MET A 349 14.82 -19.52 -12.63
CA MET A 349 15.25 -20.92 -12.48
C MET A 349 14.68 -21.54 -11.20
N LYS A 350 14.29 -22.81 -11.24
CA LYS A 350 14.08 -23.58 -10.02
C LYS A 350 15.42 -24.08 -9.51
N PHE A 351 15.52 -24.20 -8.20
CA PHE A 351 16.68 -24.73 -7.50
C PHE A 351 16.23 -25.24 -6.13
N LYS A 352 17.11 -25.95 -5.44
CA LYS A 352 16.92 -26.32 -4.04
C LYS A 352 18.15 -26.00 -3.20
N ILE A 353 17.93 -25.66 -1.94
CA ILE A 353 18.96 -25.38 -0.93
C ILE A 353 18.76 -26.31 0.27
N PRO A 354 19.83 -26.78 0.95
CA PRO A 354 19.69 -27.52 2.19
C PRO A 354 18.96 -26.67 3.25
N TYR A 355 17.88 -27.20 3.80
CA TYR A 355 17.13 -26.57 4.89
C TYR A 355 16.41 -27.63 5.72
N GLN A 356 16.84 -27.80 6.98
CA GLN A 356 16.19 -28.72 7.91
C GLN A 356 14.97 -28.05 8.56
N GLY A 357 13.77 -28.48 8.14
CA GLY A 357 12.51 -27.99 8.68
C GLY A 357 11.47 -27.69 7.61
N VAL A 358 10.48 -26.87 7.97
CA VAL A 358 9.37 -26.49 7.09
C VAL A 358 9.27 -24.96 7.03
N LEU A 359 9.36 -24.44 5.80
CA LEU A 359 9.04 -23.05 5.45
C LEU A 359 7.71 -23.02 4.72
N GLN A 360 6.90 -21.99 4.97
CA GLN A 360 5.62 -21.80 4.27
C GLN A 360 5.83 -21.48 2.79
N THR A 361 4.96 -21.98 1.91
CA THR A 361 4.94 -21.56 0.49
C THR A 361 4.79 -20.05 0.37
N GLY A 362 5.57 -19.43 -0.51
CA GLY A 362 5.62 -17.98 -0.68
C GLY A 362 6.59 -17.26 0.27
N THR A 363 7.29 -17.97 1.16
CA THR A 363 8.38 -17.40 1.98
C THR A 363 9.41 -16.70 1.10
N ILE A 364 9.81 -15.50 1.50
CA ILE A 364 10.70 -14.62 0.74
C ILE A 364 12.11 -14.77 1.28
N ILE A 365 13.07 -15.05 0.40
CA ILE A 365 14.51 -15.01 0.72
C ILE A 365 15.07 -13.73 0.10
N ARG A 366 15.70 -12.88 0.92
CA ARG A 366 16.28 -11.59 0.50
C ARG A 366 17.73 -11.44 0.97
N LYS A 367 18.51 -10.65 0.25
CA LYS A 367 19.91 -10.30 0.58
C LYS A 367 20.07 -8.80 0.76
N ASN A 368 20.92 -8.38 1.69
CA ASN A 368 21.34 -7.01 1.89
C ASN A 368 22.38 -6.60 0.82
N LYS A 369 22.13 -5.50 0.11
CA LYS A 369 23.02 -4.98 -0.93
C LYS A 369 24.36 -4.45 -0.41
N ALA A 370 24.43 -4.08 0.87
CA ALA A 370 25.69 -3.63 1.47
C ALA A 370 26.72 -4.77 1.59
N GLU A 371 26.29 -6.02 1.44
CA GLU A 371 27.07 -7.26 1.57
C GLU A 371 27.19 -8.01 0.23
N SER A 372 27.08 -7.30 -0.90
CA SER A 372 26.96 -7.87 -2.26
C SER A 372 28.10 -7.50 -3.19
#